data_AF-A0A2K3MKM7-F1
#
_entry.id   AF-A0A2K3MKM7-F1
#
_cell.length_a   1.000
_cell.length_b   1.000
_cell.length_c   1.000
_cell.angle_alpha   90.00
_cell.angle_beta   90.00
_cell.angle_gamma   90.00
#
_symmetry.space_group_name_H-M   'P 1'
#
loop_
_entity.id
_entity.type
_entity.pdbx_description
1 polymer ?
#
loop_
_entity_poly.entity_id
_entity_poly.type
_entity_poly.pdbx_seq_one_letter_code
_entity_poly.pdbx_strand_id
1 'polypeptide(L)'
;VNDTVGTLAVGHYHDPDTVAAIVIGTGTNACYLERIDAIIKCQGLLTTSGRMVVNMEWGNFWSSHLPRTVYDIELDAESPNPNDQGFEKMISGMYLGDIVRRVILRMSLESEMFGPISSKLSTPFVL
;
A
#
# COMPACT_ATOMS: atom_id res chain seq x y z
N VAL A 1 18.50 -0.03 6.94
CA VAL A 1 17.81 1.15 6.34
C VAL A 1 16.52 0.63 5.73
N ASN A 2 15.41 1.37 5.83
CA ASN A 2 14.17 1.01 5.12
C ASN A 2 14.46 1.01 3.59
N ASP A 3 13.87 0.07 2.87
CA ASP A 3 14.10 -0.13 1.44
C ASP A 3 13.72 1.11 0.61
N THR A 4 12.57 1.73 0.91
CA THR A 4 12.08 2.94 0.24
C THR A 4 13.00 4.13 0.48
N VAL A 5 13.57 4.25 1.69
CA VAL A 5 14.63 5.24 2.01
C VAL A 5 15.91 4.97 1.22
N GLY A 6 16.27 3.70 1.03
CA GLY A 6 17.37 3.30 0.15
C GLY A 6 17.13 3.73 -1.30
N THR A 7 15.91 3.52 -1.81
CA THR A 7 15.48 3.97 -3.15
C THR A 7 15.65 5.48 -3.30
N LEU A 8 15.22 6.27 -2.31
CA LEU A 8 15.40 7.73 -2.33
C LEU A 8 16.88 8.12 -2.30
N ALA A 9 17.69 7.48 -1.46
CA ALA A 9 19.10 7.80 -1.35
C ALA A 9 19.86 7.57 -2.66
N VAL A 10 19.59 6.44 -3.34
CA VAL A 10 20.19 6.14 -4.65
C VAL A 10 19.67 7.08 -5.72
N GLY A 11 18.35 7.36 -5.74
CA GLY A 11 17.77 8.32 -6.67
C GLY A 11 18.39 9.71 -6.53
N HIS A 12 18.47 10.22 -5.30
CA HIS A 12 19.06 11.53 -5.00
C HIS A 12 20.56 11.60 -5.29
N TYR A 13 21.28 10.49 -5.15
CA TYR A 13 22.69 10.40 -5.52
C TYR A 13 22.91 10.60 -7.03
N HIS A 14 22.02 10.04 -7.85
CA HIS A 14 22.09 10.16 -9.31
C HIS A 14 21.45 11.43 -9.87
N ASP A 15 20.40 11.92 -9.22
CA ASP A 15 19.66 13.11 -9.60
C ASP A 15 19.30 13.93 -8.33
N PRO A 16 19.94 15.10 -8.10
CA PRO A 16 19.70 15.91 -6.91
C PRO A 16 18.27 16.47 -6.82
N ASP A 17 17.50 16.44 -7.92
CA ASP A 17 16.09 16.85 -7.92
C ASP A 17 15.14 15.73 -7.46
N THR A 18 15.65 14.53 -7.20
CA THR A 18 14.85 13.46 -6.59
C THR A 18 14.55 13.81 -5.13
N VAL A 19 13.26 14.09 -4.85
CA VAL A 19 12.77 14.47 -3.51
C VAL A 19 11.87 13.43 -2.86
N ALA A 20 11.43 12.42 -3.60
CA ALA A 20 10.57 11.36 -3.11
C ALA A 20 10.88 10.03 -3.79
N ALA A 21 10.57 8.92 -3.11
CA ALA A 21 10.63 7.57 -3.65
C ALA A 21 9.38 6.81 -3.26
N ILE A 22 8.92 5.94 -4.16
CA ILE A 22 7.71 5.14 -4.00
C ILE A 22 8.04 3.70 -4.36
N VAL A 23 7.62 2.77 -3.53
CA VAL A 23 7.63 1.33 -3.81
C VAL A 23 6.21 0.88 -4.14
N ILE A 24 6.06 0.26 -5.30
CA ILE A 24 4.81 -0.36 -5.77
C ILE A 24 5.16 -1.79 -6.18
N GLY A 25 4.81 -2.76 -5.34
CA GLY A 25 5.12 -4.17 -5.56
C GLY A 25 4.19 -5.05 -4.74
N THR A 26 4.73 -6.07 -4.08
CA THR A 26 3.97 -6.92 -3.14
C THR A 26 3.32 -6.07 -2.05
N GLY A 27 4.07 -5.13 -1.47
CA GLY A 27 3.54 -4.07 -0.61
C GLY A 27 3.59 -2.70 -1.30
N THR A 28 3.28 -1.65 -0.56
CA THR A 28 3.47 -0.28 -1.02
C THR A 28 3.97 0.65 0.08
N ASN A 29 4.90 1.53 -0.25
CA ASN A 29 5.38 2.55 0.66
C ASN A 29 5.87 3.79 -0.09
N ALA A 30 6.00 4.91 0.61
CA ALA A 30 6.63 6.13 0.11
C ALA A 30 7.53 6.75 1.17
N CYS A 31 8.56 7.44 0.70
CA CYS A 31 9.34 8.35 1.52
C CYS A 31 9.70 9.61 0.74
N TYR A 32 10.00 10.69 1.46
CA TYR A 32 10.36 11.96 0.86
C TYR A 32 11.31 12.78 1.74
N LEU A 33 11.95 13.79 1.14
CA LEU A 33 12.72 14.81 1.85
C LEU A 33 11.82 15.93 2.35
N GLU A 34 11.76 16.10 3.67
CA GLU A 34 11.02 17.17 4.33
C GLU A 34 11.98 18.17 4.98
N ARG A 35 11.56 19.44 5.08
CA ARG A 35 12.26 20.45 5.87
C ARG A 35 12.07 20.17 7.35
N ILE A 36 13.15 20.22 8.11
CA ILE A 36 13.13 19.86 9.53
C ILE A 36 12.25 20.82 10.35
N ASP A 37 12.20 22.09 9.95
CA ASP A 37 11.37 23.11 10.59
C ASP A 37 9.86 22.86 10.43
N ALA A 38 9.44 22.11 9.41
CA ALA A 38 8.06 21.68 9.19
C ALA A 38 7.69 20.43 10.00
N ILE A 39 8.67 19.68 10.54
CA ILE A 39 8.43 18.47 11.34
C ILE A 39 8.28 18.85 12.81
N ILE A 40 7.06 19.19 13.22
CA ILE A 40 6.74 19.65 14.58
C ILE A 40 7.27 18.68 15.67
N LYS A 41 7.15 17.36 15.45
CA LYS A 41 7.63 16.33 16.40
C LYS A 41 9.16 16.27 16.56
N CYS A 42 9.93 16.93 15.69
CA CYS A 42 11.38 16.95 15.70
C CYS A 42 11.95 18.32 16.14
N GLN A 43 11.11 19.26 16.56
CA GLN A 43 11.56 20.55 17.08
C GLN A 43 12.46 20.37 18.30
N GLY A 44 13.59 21.07 18.33
CA GLY A 44 14.59 20.98 19.40
C GLY A 44 15.70 19.93 19.18
N LEU A 45 15.61 19.12 18.12
CA LEU A 45 16.71 18.22 17.73
C LEU A 45 17.81 18.99 17.00
N LEU A 46 19.07 18.74 17.36
CA LEU A 46 20.23 19.26 16.64
C LEU A 46 20.38 18.52 15.32
N THR A 47 20.30 19.25 14.21
CA THR A 47 20.41 18.66 12.86
C THR A 47 21.36 19.50 12.02
N THR A 48 22.07 18.86 11.10
CA THR A 48 23.19 19.47 10.35
C THR A 48 22.82 19.91 8.93
N SER A 49 21.74 19.36 8.35
CA SER A 49 21.41 19.50 6.92
C SER A 49 20.17 20.35 6.62
N GLY A 50 19.37 20.71 7.64
CA GLY A 50 18.08 21.41 7.47
C GLY A 50 16.96 20.57 6.83
N ARG A 51 17.26 19.36 6.34
CA ARG A 51 16.32 18.43 5.70
C ARG A 51 16.43 17.03 6.28
N MET A 52 15.30 16.34 6.37
CA MET A 52 15.17 14.99 6.93
C MET A 52 14.34 14.11 6.01
N VAL A 53 14.79 12.87 5.82
CA VAL A 53 14.00 11.87 5.10
C VAL A 53 12.88 11.37 6.01
N VAL A 54 11.64 11.42 5.52
CA VAL A 54 10.45 10.89 6.18
C VAL A 54 10.03 9.62 5.46
N ASN A 55 10.21 8.48 6.13
CA ASN A 55 9.54 7.25 5.74
C ASN A 55 8.08 7.31 6.19
N MET A 56 7.14 7.27 5.25
CA MET A 56 5.73 7.50 5.54
C MET A 56 5.03 6.26 6.08
N GLU A 57 5.48 5.06 5.72
CA GLU A 57 4.74 3.81 5.96
C GLU A 57 3.28 3.96 5.54
N TRP A 58 3.06 4.49 4.34
CA TRP A 58 1.75 5.00 3.89
C TRP A 58 0.71 3.90 3.64
N GLY A 59 1.09 2.62 3.76
CA GLY A 59 0.19 1.50 3.55
C GLY A 59 -0.99 1.54 4.52
N ASN A 60 -0.77 2.12 5.70
CA ASN A 60 -1.81 2.33 6.71
C ASN A 60 -2.60 3.64 6.55
N PHE A 61 -2.44 4.34 5.42
CA PHE A 61 -3.26 5.52 5.14
C PHE A 61 -4.74 5.16 5.09
N TRP A 62 -5.58 6.03 5.67
CA TRP A 62 -7.02 5.88 5.66
C TRP A 62 -7.71 7.21 5.34
N SER A 63 -8.76 7.14 4.53
CA SER A 63 -9.69 8.24 4.31
C SER A 63 -11.08 7.70 3.98
N SER A 64 -12.12 8.41 4.40
CA SER A 64 -13.49 8.16 3.95
C SER A 64 -13.69 8.37 2.45
N HIS A 65 -12.73 9.04 1.79
CA HIS A 65 -12.74 9.28 0.36
C HIS A 65 -12.11 8.13 -0.44
N LEU A 66 -11.52 7.12 0.23
CA LEU A 66 -11.05 5.93 -0.47
C LEU A 66 -12.26 5.14 -1.00
N PRO A 67 -12.32 4.85 -2.31
CA PRO A 67 -13.49 4.23 -2.95
C PRO A 67 -13.53 2.72 -2.68
N ARG A 68 -13.64 2.32 -1.41
CA ARG A 68 -13.69 0.91 -1.01
C ARG A 68 -15.00 0.28 -1.47
N THR A 69 -14.87 -0.82 -2.20
CA THR A 69 -15.97 -1.69 -2.60
C THR A 69 -16.26 -2.71 -1.50
N VAL A 70 -17.34 -3.49 -1.67
CA VAL A 70 -17.63 -4.63 -0.81
C VAL A 70 -16.48 -5.66 -0.81
N TYR A 71 -15.79 -5.83 -1.94
CA TYR A 71 -14.68 -6.77 -2.06
C TYR A 71 -13.46 -6.34 -1.24
N ASP A 72 -13.18 -5.04 -1.17
CA ASP A 72 -12.11 -4.49 -0.33
C ASP A 72 -12.42 -4.67 1.16
N ILE A 73 -13.69 -4.48 1.54
CA ILE A 73 -14.16 -4.64 2.92
C ILE A 73 -14.06 -6.11 3.36
N GLU A 74 -14.53 -7.04 2.52
CA GLU A 74 -14.43 -8.47 2.79
C GLU A 74 -12.98 -8.96 2.84
N LEU A 75 -12.14 -8.50 1.90
CA LEU A 75 -10.71 -8.80 1.90
C LEU A 75 -10.04 -8.32 3.17
N ASP A 76 -10.33 -7.09 3.62
CA ASP A 76 -9.77 -6.55 4.86
C ASP A 76 -10.21 -7.36 6.08
N ALA A 77 -11.50 -7.70 6.17
CA ALA A 77 -12.06 -8.48 7.27
C ALA A 77 -11.48 -9.90 7.38
N GLU A 78 -11.13 -10.52 6.25
CA GLU A 78 -10.53 -11.86 6.18
C GLU A 78 -9.00 -11.84 6.25
N SER A 79 -8.37 -10.66 6.21
CA SER A 79 -6.92 -10.53 6.26
C SER A 79 -6.35 -10.83 7.66
N PRO A 80 -5.05 -11.16 7.77
CA PRO A 80 -4.39 -11.35 9.07
C PRO A 80 -4.39 -10.10 9.97
N ASN A 81 -4.60 -8.91 9.39
CA ASN A 81 -4.52 -7.61 10.04
C ASN A 81 -5.74 -6.73 9.71
N PRO A 82 -6.96 -7.09 10.16
CA PRO A 82 -8.17 -6.34 9.81
C PRO A 82 -8.12 -4.87 10.28
N ASN A 83 -8.58 -3.95 9.43
CA ASN A 83 -8.55 -2.49 9.62
C ASN A 83 -7.16 -1.84 9.55
N ASP A 84 -6.09 -2.62 9.41
CA ASP A 84 -4.75 -2.11 9.15
C ASP A 84 -4.39 -2.22 7.66
N GLN A 85 -3.40 -1.44 7.22
CA GLN A 85 -2.87 -1.48 5.86
C GLN A 85 -3.95 -1.24 4.78
N GLY A 86 -4.96 -0.43 5.10
CA GLY A 86 -6.11 -0.22 4.23
C GLY A 86 -5.74 0.32 2.84
N PHE A 87 -4.78 1.23 2.75
CA PHE A 87 -4.32 1.76 1.46
C PHE A 87 -3.49 0.71 0.71
N GLU A 88 -2.62 -0.02 1.39
CA GLU A 88 -1.84 -1.11 0.79
C GLU A 88 -2.74 -2.21 0.22
N LYS A 89 -3.77 -2.62 0.95
CA LYS A 89 -4.78 -3.60 0.51
C LYS A 89 -5.50 -3.21 -0.76
N MET A 90 -5.63 -1.92 -1.03
CA MET A 90 -6.32 -1.43 -2.24
C MET A 90 -5.41 -1.35 -3.47
N ILE A 91 -4.09 -1.20 -3.31
CA ILE A 91 -3.21 -0.87 -4.45
C ILE A 91 -2.03 -1.83 -4.65
N SER A 92 -1.67 -2.63 -3.65
CA SER A 92 -0.49 -3.48 -3.75
C SER A 92 -0.76 -4.75 -4.54
N GLY A 93 0.28 -5.25 -5.19
CA GLY A 93 0.23 -6.46 -6.00
C GLY A 93 -0.17 -7.70 -5.20
N MET A 94 0.02 -7.71 -3.88
CA MET A 94 -0.44 -8.80 -3.01
C MET A 94 -1.96 -9.00 -3.06
N TYR A 95 -2.73 -7.91 -3.17
CA TYR A 95 -4.19 -7.94 -2.96
C TYR A 95 -5.00 -7.77 -4.25
N LEU A 96 -4.43 -7.15 -5.29
CA LEU A 96 -5.12 -6.96 -6.57
C LEU A 96 -5.67 -8.26 -7.16
N GLY A 97 -4.93 -9.37 -7.03
CA GLY A 97 -5.38 -10.69 -7.48
C GLY A 97 -6.58 -11.22 -6.70
N ASP A 98 -6.61 -11.03 -5.37
CA ASP A 98 -7.71 -11.52 -4.54
C ASP A 98 -8.99 -10.69 -4.74
N ILE A 99 -8.87 -9.38 -4.97
CA ILE A 99 -10.00 -8.53 -5.36
C ILE A 99 -10.63 -9.05 -6.67
N VAL A 100 -9.82 -9.30 -7.70
CA VAL A 100 -10.31 -9.86 -8.96
C VAL A 100 -10.96 -11.23 -8.75
N ARG A 101 -10.35 -12.10 -7.94
CA ARG A 101 -10.91 -13.42 -7.60
C ARG A 101 -12.29 -13.28 -6.95
N ARG A 102 -12.46 -12.37 -5.98
CA ARG A 102 -13.73 -12.13 -5.29
C ARG A 102 -14.82 -11.64 -6.24
N VAL A 103 -14.49 -10.72 -7.15
CA VAL A 103 -15.41 -10.25 -8.20
C VAL A 103 -15.88 -11.42 -9.08
N ILE A 104 -14.94 -12.21 -9.62
CA ILE A 104 -15.26 -13.34 -10.50
C ILE A 104 -16.06 -14.41 -9.74
N LEU A 105 -15.73 -14.68 -8.48
CA LEU A 105 -16.47 -15.61 -7.64
C LEU A 105 -17.92 -15.15 -7.47
N ARG A 106 -18.13 -13.86 -7.17
CA ARG A 106 -19.47 -13.29 -7.04
C ARG A 106 -20.27 -13.41 -8.34
N MET A 107 -19.67 -13.03 -9.47
CA MET A 107 -20.32 -13.16 -10.79
C MET A 107 -20.69 -14.60 -11.12
N SER A 108 -19.84 -15.57 -10.75
CA SER A 108 -20.08 -17.00 -10.99
C SER A 108 -21.19 -17.57 -10.11
N LEU A 109 -21.38 -17.02 -8.91
CA LEU A 109 -22.47 -17.42 -8.01
C LEU A 109 -23.81 -16.80 -8.41
N GLU A 110 -23.80 -15.61 -9.00
CA GLU A 110 -25.01 -14.87 -9.39
C GLU A 110 -25.44 -15.10 -10.84
N SER A 111 -24.58 -15.70 -11.66
CA SER A 111 -24.86 -15.94 -13.08
C SER A 111 -24.23 -17.24 -13.58
N GLU A 112 -24.83 -17.86 -14.59
CA GLU A 112 -24.26 -19.04 -15.27
C GLU A 112 -23.14 -18.70 -16.26
N MET A 113 -22.58 -17.48 -16.21
CA MET A 113 -21.66 -16.95 -17.22
C MET A 113 -20.38 -17.79 -17.39
N PHE A 114 -19.92 -18.44 -16.33
CA PHE A 114 -18.68 -19.23 -16.32
C PHE A 114 -18.91 -20.75 -16.25
N GLY A 115 -20.16 -21.21 -16.32
CA GLY A 115 -20.51 -22.61 -16.11
C GLY A 115 -20.26 -23.06 -14.66
N PRO A 116 -19.95 -24.35 -14.43
CA PRO A 116 -19.72 -24.86 -13.07
C PRO A 116 -18.55 -24.16 -12.36
N ILE A 117 -18.79 -23.68 -11.14
CA ILE A 117 -17.79 -22.98 -10.34
C ILE A 117 -16.64 -23.92 -9.98
N SER A 118 -15.42 -23.54 -10.36
CA SER A 118 -14.22 -24.27 -9.95
C SER A 118 -13.96 -24.06 -8.45
N SER A 119 -13.71 -25.14 -7.71
CA SER A 119 -13.32 -25.08 -6.29
C SER A 119 -12.06 -24.23 -6.05
N LYS A 120 -11.19 -24.09 -7.06
CA LYS A 120 -10.00 -23.22 -7.00
C LYS A 120 -10.35 -21.74 -6.84
N LEU A 121 -11.50 -21.31 -7.36
CA LEU A 121 -11.94 -19.91 -7.27
C LEU A 121 -12.39 -19.54 -5.84
N SER A 122 -12.79 -20.55 -5.06
CA SER A 122 -13.15 -20.39 -3.64
C SER A 122 -11.93 -20.35 -2.71
N THR A 123 -10.73 -20.67 -3.20
CA THR A 123 -9.51 -20.65 -2.37
C THR A 123 -8.94 -19.24 -2.34
N PRO A 124 -8.84 -18.59 -1.15
CA PRO A 124 -8.18 -17.30 -1.03
C PRO A 124 -6.70 -17.41 -1.40
N PHE A 125 -6.13 -16.31 -1.91
CA PHE A 125 -4.69 -16.25 -2.09
C PHE A 125 -4.02 -16.09 -0.72
N VAL A 126 -3.15 -17.04 -0.39
CA VAL A 126 -2.33 -17.00 0.83
C VAL A 126 -0.88 -17.02 0.38
N LEU A 127 -0.10 -16.02 0.77
CA LEU A 127 1.36 -16.02 0.62
C LEU A 127 2.02 -16.78 1.76
#